data_AF-A0A846YZL7-F1
#
_entry.id   AF-A0A846YZL7-F1
#
_cell.length_a   1.000
_cell.length_b   1.000
_cell.length_c   1.000
_cell.angle_alpha   90.00
_cell.angle_beta   90.00
_cell.angle_gamma   90.00
#
_symmetry.space_group_name_H-M   'P 1'
#
loop_
_entity.id
_entity.type
_entity.pdbx_description
1 polymer ?
#
loop_
_entity_poly.entity_id
_entity_poly.type
_entity_poly.pdbx_seq_one_letter_code
_entity_poly.pdbx_strand_id
1 'polypeptide(L)' 'MAQKEAVPVVPNRLDGADRDQAWQRIAAAQPRIARYQSKSDRQYPVVRLTPR' A
#
# COMPACT_ATOMS: atom_id res chain seq x y z
N MET A 1 1.19 26.50 -4.15
CA MET A 1 1.55 25.12 -3.76
C MET A 1 2.42 24.57 -4.89
N ALA A 2 3.69 24.21 -4.63
CA ALA A 2 4.55 23.67 -5.67
C ALA A 2 4.07 22.26 -6.07
N GLN A 3 3.90 22.02 -7.36
CA GLN A 3 3.51 20.70 -7.87
C GLN A 3 4.74 19.79 -7.80
N LYS A 4 4.60 18.61 -7.18
CA LYS A 4 5.68 17.61 -7.21
C LYS A 4 5.80 17.07 -8.63
N GLU A 5 7.01 17.03 -9.17
CA GLU A 5 7.29 16.40 -10.46
C GLU A 5 6.95 14.91 -10.41
N ALA A 6 6.45 14.39 -11.53
CA ALA A 6 6.14 12.97 -11.66
C ALA A 6 7.45 12.16 -11.72
N VAL A 7 7.55 11.13 -10.88
CA VAL A 7 8.72 10.23 -10.84
C VAL A 7 8.34 8.91 -11.53
N PRO A 8 9.16 8.40 -12.48
CA PRO A 8 8.92 7.10 -13.08
C PRO A 8 9.11 6.00 -12.03
N VAL A 9 8.16 5.07 -11.94
CA VAL A 9 8.17 3.99 -10.96
C VAL A 9 7.86 2.65 -11.62
N VAL A 10 8.37 1.58 -11.00
CA VAL A 10 7.98 0.20 -11.26
C VAL A 10 7.00 -0.22 -10.15
N PRO A 11 5.75 -0.57 -10.52
CA PRO A 11 4.81 -1.16 -9.57
C PRO A 11 5.11 -2.65 -9.38
N ASN A 12 5.23 -3.08 -8.12
CA ASN A 12 5.31 -4.49 -7.76
C ASN A 12 4.20 -4.84 -6.77
N ARG A 13 3.34 -5.80 -7.12
CA ARG A 13 2.37 -6.33 -6.16
C ARG A 13 3.12 -7.15 -5.11
N LEU A 14 2.82 -6.88 -3.85
CA LEU A 14 3.32 -7.67 -2.74
C LEU A 14 2.31 -8.76 -2.43
N ASP A 15 2.82 -9.93 -2.09
CA ASP A 15 2.04 -11.09 -1.67
C ASP A 15 2.67 -11.72 -0.41
N GLY A 16 1.92 -12.58 0.28
CA GLY A 16 2.38 -13.29 1.47
C GLY A 16 2.93 -12.37 2.57
N ALA A 17 4.09 -12.73 3.13
CA ALA A 17 4.70 -12.04 4.26
C ALA A 17 5.08 -10.58 3.96
N ASP A 18 5.56 -10.30 2.75
CA ASP A 18 5.94 -8.93 2.35
C ASP A 18 4.74 -8.00 2.33
N ARG A 19 3.59 -8.54 1.85
CA ARG A 19 2.32 -7.82 1.88
C ARG A 19 1.88 -7.54 3.30
N ASP A 20 1.96 -8.51 4.20
CA ASP A 20 1.50 -8.35 5.58
C ASP A 20 2.35 -7.34 6.36
N GLN A 21 3.67 -7.36 6.19
CA GLN A 21 4.55 -6.34 6.77
C GLN A 21 4.23 -4.93 6.24
N ALA A 22 4.04 -4.80 4.92
CA ALA A 22 3.68 -3.52 4.32
C ALA A 22 2.29 -3.05 4.80
N TRP A 23 1.33 -3.97 4.90
CA TRP A 23 -0.02 -3.69 5.37
C TRP A 23 -0.03 -3.18 6.81
N GLN A 24 0.76 -3.76 7.71
CA GLN A 24 0.89 -3.27 9.09
C GLN A 24 1.36 -1.80 9.14
N ARG A 25 2.35 -1.43 8.33
CA ARG A 25 2.85 -0.05 8.25
C ARG A 25 1.79 0.90 7.70
N ILE A 26 1.07 0.49 6.65
CA ILE A 26 0.00 1.28 6.03
C ILE A 26 -1.18 1.47 7.00
N ALA A 27 -1.58 0.41 7.71
CA ALA A 27 -2.64 0.44 8.70
C ALA A 27 -2.27 1.33 9.91
N ALA A 28 -1.00 1.32 10.33
CA ALA A 28 -0.53 2.20 11.39
C ALA A 28 -0.55 3.68 10.97
N ALA A 29 -0.15 3.99 9.73
CA ALA A 29 -0.15 5.36 9.21
C ALA A 29 -1.57 5.86 8.87
N GLN A 30 -2.47 4.98 8.46
CA GLN A 30 -3.85 5.32 8.10
C GLN A 30 -4.84 4.29 8.67
N PRO A 31 -5.22 4.39 9.97
CA PRO A 31 -6.06 3.39 10.63
C PRO A 31 -7.42 3.14 9.97
N ARG A 32 -7.95 4.14 9.24
CA ARG A 32 -9.22 4.01 8.51
C ARG A 32 -9.17 2.92 7.43
N ILE A 33 -8.02 2.70 6.80
CA ILE A 33 -7.87 1.69 5.74
C ILE A 33 -8.03 0.27 6.32
N ALA A 34 -7.56 0.05 7.55
CA ALA A 34 -7.70 -1.22 8.26
C ALA A 34 -9.16 -1.57 8.53
N ARG A 35 -9.97 -0.56 8.88
CA ARG A 35 -11.42 -0.72 9.07
C ARG A 35 -12.16 -1.09 7.79
N TYR A 36 -11.66 -0.68 6.62
CA TYR A 36 -12.27 -1.07 5.34
C TYR A 36 -11.93 -2.50 4.97
N GLN A 37 -10.66 -2.89 5.15
CA GLN A 37 -10.23 -4.28 4.98
C GLN A 37 -11.01 -5.23 5.89
N SER A 38 -11.25 -4.87 7.16
CA SER A 38 -11.95 -5.76 8.10
C SER A 38 -13.41 -6.01 7.73
N LYS A 39 -14.00 -5.15 6.90
CA LYS A 39 -15.36 -5.30 6.37
C LYS A 39 -15.40 -6.01 5.02
N SER A 40 -14.25 -6.39 4.49
CA SER A 40 -14.15 -7.02 3.18
C SER A 40 -13.71 -8.46 3.33
N ASP A 41 -14.38 -9.35 2.62
CA ASP A 41 -14.02 -10.77 2.55
C ASP A 41 -12.76 -11.01 1.69
N ARG A 42 -12.27 -9.97 0.99
CA ARG A 42 -11.09 -10.06 0.11
C ARG A 42 -9.90 -9.34 0.73
N GLN A 43 -8.74 -9.97 0.69
CA GLN A 43 -7.48 -9.30 1.07
C GLN A 43 -7.15 -8.20 0.06
N TYR A 44 -6.96 -6.97 0.54
CA TYR A 44 -6.63 -5.82 -0.28
C TYR A 44 -5.19 -5.97 -0.79
N PRO A 45 -4.99 -5.82 -2.11
CA PRO A 45 -3.67 -5.88 -2.70
C PRO A 45 -2.85 -4.67 -2.23
N VAL A 46 -1.57 -4.92 -1.95
CA VAL A 46 -0.61 -3.87 -1.64
C VAL A 46 0.40 -3.82 -2.78
N VAL A 47 0.62 -2.63 -3.33
CA VAL A 47 1.58 -2.40 -4.42
C VAL A 47 2.70 -1.52 -3.90
N ARG A 48 3.92 -2.01 -4.01
CA ARG A 48 5.13 -1.24 -3.76
C ARG A 48 5.51 -0.51 -5.03
N LEU A 49 5.68 0.81 -4.94
CA LEU A 49 6.24 1.62 -6.01
C LEU A 49 7.74 1.79 -5.73
N THR A 50 8.57 1.38 -6.69
CA THR A 50 10.03 1.58 -6.63
C THR A 50 10.42 2.52 -7.75
N PRO A 51 11.18 3.60 -7.51
CA PRO A 51 11.70 4.45 -8.58
C PRO A 51 12.46 3.62 -9.63
N ARG A 52 12.34 3.99 -10.90
CA ARG A 52 13.12 3.41 -12.00
C ARG A 52 14.55 3.91 -12.00
#